data_AF-A0A1V4HQB9-F1
#
_entry.id   AF-A0A1V4HQB9-F1
#
_cell.length_a   1.000
_cell.length_b   1.000
_cell.length_c   1.000
_cell.angle_alpha   90.00
_cell.angle_beta   90.00
_cell.angle_gamma   90.00
#
_symmetry.space_group_name_H-M   'P 1'
#
loop_
_entity.id
_entity.type
_entity.pdbx_description
1 polymer ?
#
loop_
_entity_poly.entity_id
_entity_poly.type
_entity_poly.pdbx_seq_one_letter_code
_entity_poly.pdbx_strand_id
1 'polypeptide(L)'
;MFGFMKVTAVPMQVEAFTTTYGYGIGFMYVVGTIELLAGIGLVIGFWKPRIAFSSAGVIVVIMAGAMLTHLKSGQGMSVAAMPLILLILALIVVIGRSKRA
;
A
#
# COMPACT_ATOMS: atom_id res chain seq x y z
N MET A 1 -6.77 -1.53 6.77
CA MET A 1 -7.76 -0.44 6.77
C MET A 1 -7.66 0.47 5.55
N PHE A 2 -6.46 0.92 5.13
CA PHE A 2 -6.29 1.84 3.99
C PHE A 2 -6.92 1.38 2.66
N GLY A 3 -6.68 0.13 2.25
CA GLY A 3 -7.32 -0.42 1.04
C GLY A 3 -8.84 -0.43 1.12
N PHE A 4 -9.40 -0.79 2.29
CA PHE A 4 -10.85 -0.78 2.51
C PHE A 4 -11.43 0.62 2.34
N MET A 5 -10.82 1.65 2.94
CA MET A 5 -11.29 3.03 2.82
C MET A 5 -11.28 3.56 1.38
N LYS A 6 -10.34 3.09 0.55
CA LYS A 6 -10.29 3.40 -0.89
C LYS A 6 -11.41 2.70 -1.66
N VAL A 7 -11.65 1.41 -1.38
CA VAL A 7 -12.70 0.64 -2.08
C VAL A 7 -14.11 1.08 -1.68
N THR A 8 -14.31 1.50 -0.44
CA THR A 8 -15.58 2.06 0.02
C THR A 8 -15.76 3.55 -0.28
N ALA A 9 -14.80 4.17 -0.99
CA ALA A 9 -14.83 5.57 -1.39
C ALA A 9 -15.15 6.53 -0.24
N VAL A 10 -14.48 6.34 0.92
CA VAL A 10 -14.60 7.26 2.05
C VAL A 10 -14.24 8.67 1.58
N PRO A 11 -15.03 9.72 1.89
CA PRO A 11 -14.85 11.06 1.31
C PRO A 11 -13.42 11.61 1.41
N MET A 12 -12.75 11.36 2.53
CA MET A 12 -11.35 11.74 2.75
C MET A 12 -10.38 11.12 1.72
N GLN A 13 -10.59 9.86 1.31
CA GLN A 13 -9.75 9.22 0.30
C GLN A 13 -10.09 9.72 -1.10
N VAL A 14 -11.37 9.97 -1.39
CA VAL A 14 -11.79 10.56 -2.67
C VAL A 14 -11.13 11.91 -2.85
N GLU A 15 -11.23 12.80 -1.87
CA GLU A 15 -10.62 14.14 -1.89
C GLU A 15 -9.10 14.08 -2.03
N ALA A 16 -8.43 13.19 -1.28
CA ALA A 16 -7.00 13.00 -1.38
C ALA A 16 -6.57 12.61 -2.80
N PHE A 17 -7.25 11.63 -3.41
CA PHE A 17 -6.90 11.17 -4.76
C PHE A 17 -7.22 12.21 -5.84
N THR A 18 -8.41 12.81 -5.83
CA THR A 18 -8.83 13.71 -6.92
C THR A 18 -8.22 15.09 -6.81
N THR A 19 -8.18 15.65 -5.60
CA THR A 19 -7.85 17.06 -5.39
C THR A 19 -6.39 17.23 -4.97
N THR A 20 -5.87 16.36 -4.10
CA THR A 20 -4.49 16.49 -3.61
C THR A 20 -3.47 15.79 -4.51
N TYR A 21 -3.79 14.60 -5.03
CA TYR A 21 -2.86 13.81 -5.84
C TYR A 21 -3.06 14.03 -7.34
N GLY A 22 -4.20 14.57 -7.76
CA GLY A 22 -4.55 14.75 -9.17
C GLY A 22 -4.77 13.43 -9.91
N TYR A 23 -5.08 12.36 -9.18
CA TYR A 23 -5.36 11.04 -9.74
C TYR A 23 -6.86 10.83 -9.93
N GLY A 24 -7.22 10.02 -10.93
CA GLY A 24 -8.61 9.63 -11.16
C GLY A 24 -9.13 8.68 -10.07
N ILE A 25 -10.44 8.74 -9.81
CA ILE A 25 -11.13 7.84 -8.87
C ILE A 25 -10.94 6.35 -9.26
N GLY A 26 -10.86 6.05 -10.56
CA GLY A 26 -10.56 4.68 -11.02
C GLY A 26 -9.21 4.16 -10.49
N PHE A 27 -8.18 5.03 -10.46
CA PHE A 27 -6.87 4.66 -9.91
C PHE A 27 -6.94 4.40 -8.40
N MET A 28 -7.73 5.18 -7.67
CA MET A 28 -7.98 4.95 -6.24
C MET A 28 -8.55 3.55 -5.98
N TYR A 29 -9.56 3.14 -6.76
CA TYR A 29 -10.16 1.81 -6.63
C TYR A 29 -9.19 0.68 -6.98
N VAL A 30 -8.36 0.85 -8.02
CA VAL A 30 -7.33 -0.12 -8.38
C VAL A 30 -6.33 -0.28 -7.24
N VAL A 31 -5.77 0.82 -6.73
CA VAL A 31 -4.81 0.78 -5.61
C VAL A 31 -5.46 0.15 -4.37
N GLY A 32 -6.68 0.56 -4.01
CA GLY A 32 -7.40 0.02 -2.87
C GLY A 32 -7.66 -1.48 -2.95
N THR A 33 -8.06 -1.97 -4.13
CA THR A 33 -8.32 -3.39 -4.37
C THR A 33 -7.04 -4.21 -4.26
N ILE A 34 -5.94 -3.75 -4.87
CA ILE A 34 -4.65 -4.44 -4.80
C ILE A 34 -4.13 -4.44 -3.36
N GLU A 35 -4.26 -3.33 -2.61
CA GLU A 35 -3.90 -3.28 -1.18
C GLU A 35 -4.70 -4.27 -0.34
N LEU A 36 -6.00 -4.43 -0.60
CA LEU A 36 -6.83 -5.41 0.10
C LEU A 36 -6.40 -6.84 -0.20
N LEU A 37 -6.21 -7.16 -1.48
CA LEU A 37 -5.77 -8.50 -1.90
C LEU A 37 -4.39 -8.84 -1.34
N ALA A 38 -3.45 -7.88 -1.39
CA ALA A 38 -2.13 -8.06 -0.80
C ALA A 38 -2.19 -8.19 0.73
N GLY A 39 -3.08 -7.43 1.40
CA GLY A 39 -3.33 -7.57 2.84
C GLY A 39 -3.86 -8.97 3.21
N ILE A 40 -4.84 -9.49 2.46
CA ILE A 40 -5.35 -10.86 2.62
C ILE A 40 -4.24 -11.87 2.34
N GLY A 41 -3.45 -11.66 1.29
CA GLY A 41 -2.32 -12.51 0.94
C GLY A 41 -1.25 -12.55 2.04
N LEU A 42 -0.99 -11.43 2.72
CA LEU A 42 -0.10 -11.41 3.90
C LEU A 42 -0.65 -12.24 5.06
N VAL A 43 -1.96 -12.21 5.31
CA VAL A 43 -2.61 -13.06 6.33
C VAL A 43 -2.50 -14.54 5.96
N ILE A 44 -2.77 -14.93 4.72
CA ILE A 44 -2.58 -16.31 4.25
C ILE A 44 -1.09 -16.70 4.31
N GLY A 45 -0.20 -15.72 4.10
CA GLY A 45 1.24 -15.85 4.09
C GLY A 45 1.86 -16.33 5.42
N PHE A 46 1.14 -16.25 6.53
CA PHE A 46 1.56 -16.85 7.79
C PHE A 46 1.78 -18.36 7.66
N TRP A 47 0.93 -19.05 6.88
CA TRP A 47 1.03 -20.48 6.61
C TRP A 47 1.77 -20.81 5.30
N LYS A 48 1.81 -19.87 4.35
CA LYS A 48 2.39 -20.08 3.01
C LYS A 48 3.48 -19.03 2.71
N PRO A 49 4.77 -19.33 2.95
CA PRO A 49 5.86 -18.37 2.79
C PRO A 49 5.95 -17.71 1.41
N ARG A 50 5.64 -18.44 0.34
CA ARG A 50 5.60 -17.91 -1.04
C ARG A 50 4.55 -16.80 -1.21
N ILE A 51 3.35 -17.01 -0.65
CA ILE A 51 2.27 -16.02 -0.72
C ILE A 51 2.64 -14.77 0.08
N ALA A 52 3.29 -14.94 1.24
CA ALA A 52 3.80 -13.81 2.02
C ALA A 52 4.82 -12.99 1.22
N PHE A 53 5.75 -13.65 0.53
CA PHE A 53 6.78 -12.98 -0.27
C PHE A 53 6.17 -12.15 -1.40
N SER A 54 5.29 -12.74 -2.21
CA SER A 54 4.63 -12.03 -3.31
C SER A 54 3.75 -10.88 -2.81
N SER A 55 2.97 -11.10 -1.74
CA SER A 55 2.07 -10.08 -1.19
C SER A 55 2.85 -8.92 -0.57
N ALA A 56 3.93 -9.21 0.16
CA ALA A 56 4.82 -8.19 0.70
C ALA A 56 5.49 -7.38 -0.41
N GLY A 57 5.91 -8.03 -1.50
CA GLY A 57 6.46 -7.35 -2.68
C GLY A 57 5.47 -6.36 -3.30
N VAL A 58 4.19 -6.73 -3.40
CA VAL A 58 3.13 -5.82 -3.86
C VAL A 58 2.98 -4.62 -2.92
N ILE A 59 2.95 -4.85 -1.60
CA ILE A 59 2.90 -3.75 -0.61
C ILE A 59 4.12 -2.84 -0.73
N VAL A 60 5.33 -3.36 -0.94
CA VAL A 60 6.54 -2.56 -1.16
C VAL A 60 6.35 -1.57 -2.31
N VAL A 61 5.84 -2.04 -3.46
CA VAL A 61 5.62 -1.19 -4.64
C VAL A 61 4.58 -0.10 -4.34
N ILE A 62 3.45 -0.46 -3.71
CA ILE A 62 2.38 0.50 -3.42
C ILE A 62 2.83 1.53 -2.40
N MET A 63 3.51 1.12 -1.32
CA MET A 63 3.96 2.04 -0.28
C MET A 63 5.05 2.99 -0.80
N ALA A 64 5.95 2.52 -1.66
CA ALA A 64 6.91 3.38 -2.36
C ALA A 64 6.20 4.42 -3.24
N GLY A 65 5.20 4.01 -4.01
CA GLY A 65 4.37 4.92 -4.82
C GLY A 65 3.58 5.92 -3.97
N ALA A 66 3.05 5.49 -2.82
CA ALA A 66 2.36 6.36 -1.88
C ALA A 66 3.31 7.41 -1.29
N MET A 67 4.51 7.03 -0.86
CA MET A 67 5.53 7.98 -0.40
C MET A 67 5.85 9.02 -1.47
N LEU A 68 6.10 8.60 -2.71
CA LEU A 68 6.37 9.52 -3.82
C LEU A 68 5.19 10.46 -4.07
N THR A 69 3.95 9.97 -3.96
CA THR A 69 2.75 10.79 -4.13
C THR A 69 2.65 11.86 -3.04
N HIS A 70 2.81 11.50 -1.77
CA HIS A 70 2.77 12.46 -0.66
C HIS A 70 3.86 13.53 -0.77
N LEU A 71 5.08 13.15 -1.18
CA LEU A 71 6.18 14.08 -1.39
C LEU A 71 5.91 15.03 -2.58
N LYS A 72 5.41 14.50 -3.70
CA LYS A 72 5.07 15.30 -4.89
C LYS A 72 3.92 16.28 -4.62
N SER A 73 2.95 15.89 -3.81
CA SER A 73 1.83 16.73 -3.42
C SER A 73 2.15 17.74 -2.31
N GLY A 74 3.42 17.84 -1.86
CA GLY A 74 3.83 18.81 -0.85
C GLY A 74 3.28 18.57 0.56
N GLN A 75 2.72 17.38 0.83
CA GLN A 75 2.13 17.06 2.15
C GLN A 75 3.18 16.87 3.26
N GLY A 76 4.47 16.83 2.90
CA GLY A 76 5.57 16.73 3.84
C GLY A 76 5.77 15.33 4.43
N MET A 77 6.79 15.22 5.28
CA MET A 77 7.27 13.92 5.78
C MET A 77 6.37 13.33 6.87
N SER A 78 5.59 14.16 7.58
CA SER A 78 4.65 13.70 8.61
C SER A 78 3.56 12.79 8.03
N VAL A 79 3.04 13.14 6.84
CA VAL A 79 2.00 12.34 6.16
C VAL A 79 2.61 11.11 5.47
N ALA A 80 3.81 11.26 4.90
CA ALA A 80 4.52 10.16 4.26
C ALA A 80 5.18 9.16 5.25
N ALA A 81 5.15 9.44 6.56
CA ALA A 81 5.70 8.57 7.59
C ALA A 81 4.99 7.21 7.66
N MET A 82 3.66 7.19 7.54
CA MET A 82 2.89 5.94 7.61
C MET A 82 3.21 4.98 6.45
N PRO A 83 3.18 5.43 5.17
CA PRO A 83 3.68 4.62 4.06
C PRO A 83 5.13 4.17 4.24
N LEU A 84 6.02 5.01 4.78
CA LEU A 84 7.41 4.64 5.04
C LEU A 84 7.53 3.49 6.06
N ILE A 85 6.77 3.54 7.16
CA ILE A 85 6.76 2.47 8.17
C ILE A 85 6.29 1.16 7.54
N LEU A 86 5.19 1.20 6.77
CA LEU A 86 4.65 0.01 6.10
C LEU A 86 5.60 -0.52 5.03
N LEU A 87 6.32 0.36 4.32
CA LEU A 87 7.35 -0.01 3.36
C LEU A 87 8.48 -0.79 4.05
N ILE A 88 9.00 -0.27 5.17
CA ILE A 88 10.07 -0.93 5.94
C ILE A 88 9.61 -2.31 6.43
N LEU A 89 8.40 -2.40 6.99
CA LEU A 89 7.84 -3.67 7.46
C LEU A 89 7.67 -4.68 6.31
N ALA A 90 7.18 -4.23 5.16
CA ALA A 90 7.04 -5.09 3.99
C ALA A 90 8.40 -5.56 3.47
N LEU A 91 9.42 -4.69 3.46
CA LEU A 91 10.80 -5.06 3.10
C LEU A 91 11.37 -6.12 4.05
N ILE A 92 11.15 -5.99 5.36
CA ILE A 92 11.57 -7.00 6.34
C ILE A 92 10.93 -8.36 6.01
N VAL A 93 9.64 -8.38 5.65
CA VAL A 93 8.95 -9.62 5.25
C VAL A 93 9.53 -10.19 3.95
N VAL A 94 9.73 -9.37 2.92
CA VAL A 94 10.32 -9.79 1.64
C VAL A 94 11.71 -10.41 1.87
N ILE A 95 12.59 -9.71 2.60
CA ILE A 95 13.96 -10.16 2.87
C ILE A 95 13.95 -11.43 3.74
N GLY A 96 13.13 -11.46 4.80
CA GLY A 96 13.03 -12.60 5.71
C GLY A 96 12.43 -13.85 5.06
N ARG A 97 11.56 -13.69 4.05
CA ARG A 97 10.93 -14.80 3.32
C ARG A 97 11.63 -15.16 2.02
N SER A 98 12.60 -14.36 1.55
CA SER A 98 13.34 -14.59 0.29
C SER A 98 13.96 -15.99 0.18
N LYS A 99 14.54 -16.52 1.27
CA LYS A 99 15.13 -17.87 1.29
C LYS A 99 14.10 -19.03 1.27
N ARG A 100 12.81 -18.71 1.42
CA ARG A 100 11.69 -19.68 1.48
C ARG A 100 10.69 -19.47 0.33
N ALA A 101 10.99 -18.55 -0.58
CA ALA A 101 10.17 -18.23 -1.75
C ALA A 101 10.44 -19.24 -2.87
#